data_AF-A0A4U8SP71-F1
#
_entry.id   AF-A0A4U8SP71-F1
#
_cell.length_a   1.000
_cell.length_b   1.000
_cell.length_c   1.000
_cell.angle_alpha   90.00
_cell.angle_beta   90.00
_cell.angle_gamma   90.00
#
_symmetry.space_group_name_H-M   'P 1'
#
loop_
_entity.id
_entity.type
_entity.pdbx_description
1 polymer ?
#
loop_
_entity_poly.entity_id
_entity_poly.type
_entity_poly.pdbx_seq_one_letter_code
_entity_poly.pdbx_strand_id
1 'polypeptide(L)' 'MNPLCDEIIKCVDKILEIKAKDSTLDTSKLESKLDSLVYTLYNLTNDEIEIIKGK' A
#
# COMPACT_ATOMS: atom_id res chain seq x y z
N MET A 1 11.42 16.06 -2.49
CA MET A 1 11.02 14.64 -2.40
C MET A 1 9.54 14.60 -2.11
N ASN A 2 8.75 13.83 -2.86
CA ASN A 2 7.31 13.73 -2.60
C ASN A 2 7.10 13.04 -1.25
N PRO A 3 6.44 13.69 -0.27
CA PRO A 3 6.26 13.15 1.09
C PRO A 3 5.49 11.82 1.11
N LEU A 4 4.70 11.54 0.07
CA LEU A 4 4.00 10.28 -0.13
C LEU A 4 4.95 9.09 -0.38
N CYS A 5 6.05 9.30 -1.12
CA CYS A 5 7.00 8.22 -1.38
C CYS A 5 7.67 7.72 -0.10
N ASP A 6 7.98 8.61 0.84
CA ASP A 6 8.61 8.24 2.11
C ASP A 6 7.67 7.38 2.97
N GLU A 7 6.38 7.73 3.01
CA GLU A 7 5.35 6.94 3.71
C GLU A 7 5.11 5.58 3.05
N ILE A 8 5.13 5.51 1.71
CA ILE A 8 5.05 4.26 0.95
C ILE A 8 6.23 3.36 1.29
N ILE A 9 7.46 3.90 1.25
CA ILE A 9 8.68 3.16 1.57
C ILE A 9 8.60 2.61 3.00
N LYS A 10 8.22 3.44 3.98
CA LYS A 10 8.03 3.00 5.38
C LYS A 10 6.98 1.89 5.52
N CYS A 11 5.86 1.98 4.80
CA CYS A 11 4.84 0.93 4.85
C CYS A 11 5.36 -0.38 4.25
N VAL A 12 6.02 -0.32 3.09
CA VAL A 12 6.62 -1.49 2.43
C VAL A 12 7.70 -2.13 3.30
N ASP A 13 8.59 -1.33 3.87
CA ASP A 13 9.66 -1.80 4.75
C ASP A 13 9.10 -2.55 5.95
N LYS A 14 8.05 -2.00 6.57
CA LYS A 14 7.35 -2.63 7.69
C LYS A 14 6.63 -3.92 7.31
N ILE A 15 6.03 -3.99 6.12
CA ILE A 15 5.43 -5.22 5.58
C ILE A 15 6.52 -6.29 5.36
N LEU A 16 7.65 -5.90 4.78
CA LEU A 16 8.78 -6.80 4.54
C LEU A 16 9.36 -7.32 5.85
N GLU A 17 9.54 -6.47 6.85
CA GLU A 17 9.97 -6.89 8.19
C GLU A 17 9.01 -7.90 8.82
N ILE A 18 7.70 -7.64 8.73
CA ILE A 18 6.67 -8.53 9.26
C ILE A 18 6.70 -9.87 8.53
N LYS A 19 6.67 -9.87 7.20
CA LYS A 19 6.68 -11.09 6.38
C LYS A 19 7.99 -11.87 6.52
N ALA A 20 9.11 -11.19 6.75
CA ALA A 20 10.42 -11.80 7.00
C ALA A 20 10.51 -12.44 8.39
N LYS A 21 9.89 -11.82 9.41
CA LYS A 21 9.79 -12.38 10.76
C LYS A 21 8.82 -13.55 10.80
N ASP A 22 7.63 -13.37 10.22
CA ASP A 22 6.58 -14.36 10.22
C ASP A 22 5.60 -14.08 9.07
N SER A 23 5.68 -14.92 8.02
CA SER A 23 4.86 -14.77 6.81
C SER A 23 3.36 -15.04 7.04
N THR A 24 2.95 -15.45 8.24
CA THR A 24 1.53 -15.64 8.61
C THR A 24 0.91 -14.43 9.28
N LEU A 25 1.72 -13.42 9.64
CA LEU A 25 1.23 -12.21 10.26
C LEU A 25 0.36 -11.40 9.28
N ASP A 26 -0.78 -10.94 9.79
CA ASP A 26 -1.72 -10.15 9.01
C ASP A 26 -1.14 -8.76 8.70
N THR A 27 -0.72 -8.58 7.45
CA THR A 27 -0.31 -7.27 6.91
C THR A 27 -1.44 -6.56 6.19
N SER A 28 -2.65 -7.11 6.18
CA SER A 28 -3.81 -6.63 5.43
C SER A 28 -4.11 -5.15 5.68
N LYS A 29 -3.93 -4.68 6.92
CA LYS A 29 -4.06 -3.25 7.28
C LYS A 29 -2.97 -2.36 6.66
N LEU A 30 -1.73 -2.83 6.64
CA LEU A 30 -0.60 -2.09 6.05
C LEU A 30 -0.70 -2.09 4.52
N GLU A 31 -1.11 -3.22 3.92
CA GLU A 31 -1.35 -3.34 2.48
C GLU A 31 -2.51 -2.44 2.04
N SER A 32 -3.62 -2.40 2.78
CA SER A 32 -4.73 -1.46 2.49
C SER A 32 -4.29 0.01 2.58
N LYS A 33 -3.41 0.35 3.52
CA LYS A 33 -2.85 1.70 3.64
C LYS A 33 -1.92 2.01 2.47
N LEU A 34 -1.10 1.05 2.06
CA LEU A 34 -0.19 1.15 0.93
C LEU A 34 -0.97 1.37 -0.38
N ASP A 35 -2.03 0.59 -0.63
CA ASP A 35 -2.93 0.77 -1.78
C ASP A 35 -3.47 2.21 -1.85
N SER A 36 -3.99 2.73 -0.73
CA SER A 36 -4.52 4.10 -0.69
C SER A 36 -3.46 5.16 -0.99
N LEU A 37 -2.24 4.97 -0.48
CA LEU A 37 -1.11 5.87 -0.75
C LEU A 37 -0.67 5.79 -2.22
N VAL A 38 -0.65 4.60 -2.80
CA VAL A 38 -0.34 4.36 -4.21
C VAL A 38 -1.40 5.00 -5.10
N TYR A 39 -2.68 4.83 -4.79
CA TYR A 39 -3.77 5.50 -5.52
C TYR A 39 -3.66 7.01 -5.46
N THR A 40 -3.32 7.56 -4.30
CA THR A 40 -3.09 9.01 -4.13
C THR A 40 -1.86 9.47 -4.92
N LEU A 41 -0.80 8.66 -4.98
CA LEU A 41 0.43 8.98 -5.71
C LEU A 41 0.21 9.05 -7.23
N TYR A 42 -0.58 8.12 -7.76
CA TYR A 42 -0.99 8.10 -9.17
C TYR A 42 -2.21 8.97 -9.46
N ASN A 43 -2.76 9.63 -8.43
CA ASN A 43 -3.96 10.45 -8.51
C ASN A 43 -5.15 9.69 -9.15
N LEU A 44 -5.25 8.39 -8.86
CA LEU A 44 -6.30 7.51 -9.36
C LEU A 44 -7.65 7.89 -8.75
N THR A 45 -8.69 7.88 -9.58
CA THR A 45 -10.07 8.11 -9.15
C THR A 45 -10.70 6.80 -8.67
N ASN A 46 -11.82 6.89 -7.95
CA ASN A 46 -12.56 5.69 -7.53
C ASN A 46 -12.93 4.79 -8.72
N ASP A 47 -13.33 5.38 -9.85
CA ASP A 47 -13.57 4.67 -11.12
C ASP A 47 -12.35 3.82 -11.54
N GLU A 48 -11.16 4.44 -11.60
CA GLU A 48 -9.93 3.72 -11.97
C GLU A 48 -9.58 2.62 -10.95
N ILE A 49 -9.80 2.88 -9.66
CA ILE A 49 -9.56 1.90 -8.60
C ILE A 49 -10.53 0.72 -8.71
N GLU A 50 -11.80 0.96 -9.04
CA GLU A 50 -12.81 -0.08 -9.25
C GLU A 50 -12.46 -0.96 -10.46
N ILE A 51 -12.00 -0.34 -11.56
CA ILE A 51 -11.50 -1.06 -12.74
C ILE A 51 -10.29 -1.93 -12.38
N ILE A 52 -9.32 -1.41 -11.62
CA ILE A 52 -8.12 -2.16 -11.20
C ILE A 52 -8.47 -3.31 -10.25
N LYS A 53 -9.42 -3.09 -9.33
CA LYS A 53 -9.89 -4.13 -8.39
C LYS A 53 -10.80 -5.15 -9.05
N GLY A 54 -11.28 -4.89 -10.28
CA GLY A 54 -12.15 -5.78 -11.03
C GLY A 54 -13.48 -6.05 -10.34
N LYS A 55 -14.03 -5.03 -9.66
CA LYS A 55 -15.37 -5.10 -9.05
C LYS A 55 -16.47 -4.63 -9.99
#